data_AF-A0A522I3F9-F1
#
_entry.id   AF-A0A522I3F9-F1
#
_cell.length_a   1.000
_cell.length_b   1.000
_cell.length_c   1.000
_cell.angle_alpha   90.00
_cell.angle_beta   90.00
_cell.angle_gamma   90.00
#
_symmetry.space_group_name_H-M   'P 1'
#
loop_
_entity.id
_entity.type
_entity.pdbx_description
1 polymer ?
#
loop_
_entity_poly.entity_id
_entity_poly.type
_entity_poly.pdbx_seq_one_letter_code
_entity_poly.pdbx_strand_id
1 'polypeptide(L)'
;PVERIVTLFVVAREGGHFNGADLVVAAEKAGLEFGDMGIYHRLVDGKRELDPIFSVANMLKPGNFDLARLDALRTPGVSFFMTLPTPIPALDAWDAMLPTAQRLAELLDGQVLDEERNALGRQGIAHIRDQLRGWDRDHEGKEIIFGR
;
A
#
# COMPACT_ATOMS: atom_id res chain seq x y z
N PRO A 1 7.56 -16.12 -7.77
CA PRO A 1 8.23 -15.72 -6.51
C PRO A 1 8.25 -14.20 -6.43
N VAL A 2 8.31 -13.62 -5.22
CA VAL A 2 8.45 -12.15 -5.09
C VAL A 2 9.85 -11.75 -5.54
N GLU A 3 9.92 -10.85 -6.52
CA GLU A 3 11.18 -10.33 -7.06
C GLU A 3 11.55 -8.98 -6.47
N ARG A 4 10.54 -8.15 -6.19
CA ARG A 4 10.72 -6.81 -5.63
C ARG A 4 9.54 -6.42 -4.75
N ILE A 5 9.79 -5.60 -3.74
CA ILE A 5 8.75 -4.97 -2.91
C ILE A 5 8.87 -3.46 -3.08
N VAL A 6 7.73 -2.79 -3.29
CA VAL A 6 7.64 -1.31 -3.25
C VAL A 6 6.87 -0.94 -2.00
N THR A 7 7.44 -0.05 -1.19
CA THR A 7 6.88 0.32 0.12
C THR A 7 6.67 1.82 0.22
N LEU A 8 5.55 2.22 0.80
CA LEU A 8 5.32 3.58 1.32
C LEU A 8 4.90 3.49 2.78
N PHE A 9 5.10 4.57 3.53
CA PHE A 9 4.53 4.70 4.87
C PHE A 9 3.55 5.86 4.93
N VAL A 10 2.49 5.70 5.70
CA VAL A 10 1.65 6.82 6.15
C VAL A 10 1.81 6.92 7.65
N VAL A 11 2.40 8.03 8.11
CA VAL A 11 2.75 8.22 9.52
C VAL A 11 2.03 9.42 10.11
N ALA A 12 1.75 9.35 11.41
CA ALA A 12 1.30 10.50 12.17
C ALA A 12 2.38 11.58 12.18
N ARG A 13 1.98 12.85 12.34
CA ARG A 13 2.92 13.96 12.56
C ARG A 13 3.73 13.72 13.84
N GLU A 14 4.85 14.43 13.96
CA GLU A 14 5.79 14.27 15.06
C GLU A 14 5.10 14.33 16.44
N GLY A 15 5.38 13.34 17.29
CA GLY A 15 4.77 13.19 18.62
C GLY A 15 3.31 12.68 18.62
N GLY A 16 2.71 12.49 17.44
CA GLY A 16 1.35 12.02 17.26
C GLY A 16 1.22 10.50 17.08
N HIS A 17 -0.02 10.05 17.02
CA HIS A 17 -0.41 8.68 16.72
C HIS A 17 -1.78 8.68 16.05
N PHE A 18 -2.06 7.66 15.24
CA PHE A 18 -3.41 7.40 14.74
C PHE A 18 -4.19 6.57 15.77
N ASN A 19 -5.46 6.92 15.95
CA ASN A 19 -6.43 6.11 16.68
C ASN A 19 -6.92 4.98 15.76
N GLY A 20 -7.10 3.78 16.30
CA GLY A 20 -7.59 2.63 15.54
C GLY A 20 -8.93 2.86 14.85
N ALA A 21 -9.90 3.50 15.54
CA ALA A 21 -11.22 3.74 14.97
C ALA A 21 -11.16 4.68 13.76
N ASP A 22 -10.39 5.77 13.87
CA ASP A 22 -10.20 6.72 12.77
C ASP A 22 -9.48 6.05 11.59
N LEU A 23 -8.50 5.20 11.89
CA LEU A 23 -7.74 4.45 10.88
C LEU A 23 -8.63 3.49 10.09
N VAL A 24 -9.52 2.75 10.75
CA VAL A 24 -10.49 1.87 10.07
C VAL A 24 -11.38 2.67 9.12
N VAL A 25 -11.99 3.76 9.62
CA VAL A 25 -12.84 4.62 8.81
C VAL A 25 -12.08 5.22 7.63
N ALA A 26 -10.82 5.63 7.84
CA ALA A 26 -9.99 6.19 6.79
C ALA A 26 -9.60 5.14 5.74
N ALA A 27 -9.28 3.91 6.16
CA ALA A 27 -8.95 2.81 5.27
C ALA A 27 -10.14 2.44 4.38
N GLU A 28 -11.34 2.30 4.95
CA GLU A 28 -12.57 2.03 4.19
C GLU A 28 -12.88 3.16 3.20
N LYS A 29 -12.76 4.43 3.62
CA LYS A 29 -12.95 5.59 2.74
C LYS A 29 -11.89 5.70 1.64
N ALA A 30 -10.72 5.11 1.84
CA ALA A 30 -9.68 5.01 0.82
C ALA A 30 -9.90 3.80 -0.12
N GLY A 31 -10.94 2.99 0.11
CA GLY A 31 -11.28 1.83 -0.70
C GLY A 31 -10.36 0.64 -0.44
N LEU A 32 -9.97 0.45 0.83
CA LEU A 32 -9.27 -0.73 1.30
C LEU A 32 -10.24 -1.70 1.97
N GLU A 33 -10.01 -2.99 1.80
CA GLU A 33 -10.78 -4.07 2.41
C GLU A 33 -9.95 -4.78 3.47
N PHE A 34 -10.52 -4.95 4.66
CA PHE A 34 -9.91 -5.79 5.69
C PHE A 34 -10.04 -7.27 5.32
N GLY A 35 -8.97 -8.05 5.48
CA GLY A 35 -8.98 -9.43 5.03
C GLY A 35 -7.87 -10.29 5.63
N ASP A 36 -7.23 -11.05 4.75
CA ASP A 36 -6.25 -12.06 5.13
C ASP A 36 -5.12 -11.47 5.98
N MET A 37 -4.53 -12.31 6.84
CA MET A 37 -3.49 -11.93 7.81
C MET A 37 -3.89 -10.83 8.82
N GLY A 38 -5.17 -10.42 8.85
CA GLY A 38 -5.65 -9.33 9.69
C GLY A 38 -5.11 -7.97 9.27
N ILE A 39 -4.89 -7.76 7.98
CA ILE A 39 -4.45 -6.49 7.39
C ILE A 39 -5.45 -6.00 6.34
N TYR A 40 -5.19 -4.82 5.78
CA TYR A 40 -6.01 -4.24 4.73
C TYR A 40 -5.40 -4.49 3.35
N HIS A 41 -6.24 -4.58 2.33
CA HIS A 41 -5.85 -4.87 0.97
C HIS A 41 -6.58 -3.98 -0.02
N ARG A 42 -5.90 -3.66 -1.13
CA ARG A 42 -6.57 -3.22 -2.35
C ARG A 42 -6.68 -4.42 -3.29
N LEU A 43 -7.90 -4.81 -3.61
CA LEU A 43 -8.17 -5.95 -4.50
C LEU A 43 -8.35 -5.47 -5.94
N VAL A 44 -8.26 -6.41 -6.88
CA VAL A 44 -8.66 -6.18 -8.27
C VAL A 44 -10.18 -6.19 -8.36
N ASP A 45 -10.76 -5.16 -8.98
CA ASP A 45 -12.21 -5.01 -9.08
C ASP A 45 -12.85 -6.25 -9.75
N GLY A 46 -13.81 -6.85 -9.03
CA GLY A 46 -14.53 -8.04 -9.49
C GLY A 46 -13.73 -9.34 -9.51
N LYS A 47 -12.48 -9.36 -9.01
CA LYS A 47 -11.59 -10.53 -9.00
C LYS A 47 -10.95 -10.75 -7.63
N ARG A 48 -11.76 -11.10 -6.62
CA ARG A 48 -11.32 -11.29 -5.23
C ARG A 48 -10.45 -12.53 -5.03
N GLU A 49 -10.45 -13.43 -5.99
CA GLU A 49 -9.67 -14.66 -6.02
C GLU A 49 -8.21 -14.45 -6.43
N LEU A 50 -7.87 -13.29 -7.01
CA LEU A 50 -6.50 -12.92 -7.31
C LEU A 50 -5.80 -12.37 -6.06
N ASP A 51 -4.48 -12.41 -6.08
CA ASP A 51 -3.66 -11.70 -5.10
C ASP A 51 -4.04 -10.20 -5.07
N PRO A 52 -3.86 -9.50 -3.93
CA PRO A 52 -4.13 -8.08 -3.85
C PRO A 52 -3.16 -7.27 -4.74
N ILE A 53 -3.62 -6.11 -5.21
CA ILE A 53 -2.76 -5.12 -5.89
C ILE A 53 -1.67 -4.64 -4.92
N PHE A 54 -2.08 -4.29 -3.69
CA PHE A 54 -1.19 -3.95 -2.59
C PHE A 54 -1.88 -4.20 -1.25
N SER A 55 -1.09 -4.24 -0.17
CA SER A 55 -1.58 -4.44 1.19
C SER A 55 -1.09 -3.34 2.13
N VAL A 56 -1.81 -3.16 3.24
CA VAL A 56 -1.55 -2.13 4.25
C VAL A 56 -1.55 -2.77 5.63
N ALA A 57 -0.39 -2.75 6.27
CA ALA A 57 -0.15 -3.31 7.59
C ALA A 57 0.14 -2.22 8.62
N ASN A 58 -0.12 -2.54 9.89
CA ASN A 58 0.29 -1.70 11.01
C ASN A 58 1.82 -1.68 11.14
N MET A 59 2.42 -0.53 11.44
CA MET A 59 3.86 -0.46 11.68
C MET A 59 4.29 -1.09 13.01
N LEU A 60 3.37 -1.24 13.97
CA LEU A 60 3.63 -1.96 15.21
C LEU A 60 3.56 -3.46 15.00
N LYS A 61 4.51 -4.18 15.60
CA LYS A 61 4.48 -5.65 15.62
C LYS A 61 3.21 -6.14 16.35
N PRO A 62 2.54 -7.19 15.85
CA PRO A 62 2.97 -8.07 14.76
C PRO A 62 2.62 -7.60 13.33
N GLY A 63 1.99 -6.43 13.17
CA GLY A 63 1.64 -5.84 11.87
C GLY A 63 0.17 -5.94 11.49
N ASN A 64 -0.63 -6.71 12.24
CA ASN A 64 -2.08 -6.81 12.04
C ASN A 64 -2.86 -5.73 12.79
N PHE A 65 -4.15 -5.63 12.48
CA PHE A 65 -5.13 -4.85 13.22
C PHE A 65 -6.05 -5.78 14.00
N ASP A 66 -6.01 -5.68 15.32
CA ASP A 66 -6.98 -6.34 16.19
C ASP A 66 -8.26 -5.50 16.23
N LEU A 67 -9.22 -5.83 15.36
CA LEU A 67 -10.49 -5.11 15.26
C LEU A 67 -11.32 -5.18 16.55
N ALA A 68 -11.08 -6.16 17.42
CA ALA A 68 -11.76 -6.25 18.72
C ALA A 68 -11.23 -5.26 19.76
N ARG A 69 -10.09 -4.60 19.50
CA ARG A 69 -9.41 -3.69 20.43
C ARG A 69 -9.02 -2.34 19.79
N LEU A 70 -9.82 -1.88 18.83
CA LEU A 70 -9.55 -0.64 18.09
C LEU A 70 -9.54 0.62 18.96
N ASP A 71 -10.36 0.63 20.01
CA ASP A 71 -10.46 1.73 20.98
C ASP A 71 -9.13 1.99 21.69
N ALA A 72 -8.38 0.92 21.98
CA ALA A 72 -7.06 0.97 22.59
C ALA A 72 -5.91 1.06 21.56
N LEU A 73 -6.18 0.79 20.28
CA LEU A 73 -5.15 0.84 19.25
C LEU A 73 -4.64 2.26 19.04
N ARG A 74 -3.33 2.42 19.21
CA ARG A 74 -2.57 3.63 18.91
C ARG A 74 -1.37 3.21 18.09
N THR A 75 -1.19 3.79 16.91
CA THR A 75 -0.09 3.44 16.02
C THR A 75 0.64 4.69 15.51
N PRO A 76 1.98 4.66 15.37
CA PRO A 76 2.71 5.73 14.69
C PRO A 76 2.39 5.81 13.20
N GLY A 77 1.82 4.75 12.61
CA GLY A 77 1.48 4.73 11.20
C GLY A 77 1.22 3.35 10.61
N VAL A 78 1.09 3.30 9.30
CA VAL A 78 0.89 2.08 8.51
C VAL A 78 1.90 2.00 7.37
N SER A 79 2.22 0.78 6.96
CA SER A 79 3.05 0.48 5.79
C SER A 79 2.18 -0.04 4.66
N PHE A 80 2.23 0.64 3.52
CA PHE A 80 1.71 0.17 2.24
C PHE A 80 2.80 -0.61 1.53
N PHE A 81 2.49 -1.78 0.99
CA PHE A 81 3.44 -2.54 0.21
C PHE A 81 2.77 -3.31 -0.93
N MET A 82 3.42 -3.34 -2.09
CA MET A 82 3.09 -4.24 -3.19
C MET A 82 4.29 -5.11 -3.53
N THR A 83 4.04 -6.37 -3.86
CA THR A 83 5.05 -7.34 -4.27
C THR A 83 4.98 -7.54 -5.77
N LEU A 84 6.10 -7.40 -6.47
CA LEU A 84 6.18 -7.61 -7.91
C LEU A 84 6.57 -9.07 -8.24
N PRO A 85 5.93 -9.69 -9.24
CA PRO A 85 4.84 -9.15 -10.06
C PRO A 85 3.53 -8.99 -9.27
N THR A 86 2.77 -7.92 -9.54
CA THR A 86 1.38 -7.80 -9.07
C THR A 86 0.42 -8.46 -10.08
N PRO A 87 -0.88 -8.64 -9.77
CA PRO A 87 -1.87 -9.13 -10.74
C PRO A 87 -2.15 -8.19 -11.92
N ILE A 88 -1.63 -6.96 -11.88
CA ILE A 88 -1.73 -5.94 -12.92
C ILE A 88 -0.33 -5.34 -13.20
N PRO A 89 -0.15 -4.54 -14.28
CA PRO A 89 1.11 -3.85 -14.53
C PRO A 89 1.57 -3.06 -13.29
N ALA A 90 2.87 -3.05 -13.03
CA ALA A 90 3.43 -2.45 -11.82
C ALA A 90 3.17 -0.93 -11.76
N LEU A 91 3.17 -0.27 -12.91
CA LEU A 91 2.77 1.14 -13.00
C LEU A 91 1.31 1.35 -12.61
N ASP A 92 0.39 0.50 -13.06
CA ASP A 92 -1.03 0.61 -12.72
C ASP A 92 -1.27 0.33 -11.23
N ALA A 93 -0.54 -0.64 -10.66
CA ALA A 93 -0.56 -0.89 -9.23
C ALA A 93 -0.08 0.32 -8.40
N TRP A 94 0.95 1.02 -8.88
CA TRP A 94 1.41 2.28 -8.28
C TRP A 94 0.40 3.42 -8.41
N ASP A 95 -0.24 3.55 -9.57
CA ASP A 95 -1.28 4.56 -9.81
C ASP A 95 -2.55 4.28 -8.98
N ALA A 96 -2.73 3.05 -8.47
CA ALA A 96 -3.70 2.73 -7.42
C ALA A 96 -3.16 3.00 -5.99
N MET A 97 -1.91 2.62 -5.69
CA MET A 97 -1.34 2.68 -4.34
C MET A 97 -1.08 4.12 -3.88
N LEU A 98 -0.44 4.95 -4.70
CA LEU A 98 -0.04 6.31 -4.32
C LEU A 98 -1.24 7.20 -3.93
N PRO A 99 -2.31 7.30 -4.76
CA PRO A 99 -3.47 8.11 -4.38
C PRO A 99 -4.16 7.58 -3.12
N THR A 100 -4.18 6.25 -2.91
CA THR A 100 -4.74 5.64 -1.71
C THR A 100 -3.95 6.02 -0.46
N ALA A 101 -2.61 5.98 -0.52
CA ALA A 101 -1.75 6.40 0.58
C ALA A 101 -1.89 7.90 0.90
N GLN A 102 -1.93 8.75 -0.14
CA GLN A 102 -2.17 10.19 0.02
C GLN A 102 -3.54 10.47 0.63
N ARG A 103 -4.59 9.78 0.17
CA ARG A 103 -5.94 9.92 0.72
C ARG A 103 -6.00 9.50 2.19
N LEU A 104 -5.34 8.41 2.56
CA LEU A 104 -5.28 7.97 3.95
C LEU A 104 -4.55 9.01 4.82
N ALA A 105 -3.43 9.55 4.34
CA ALA A 105 -2.69 10.61 5.03
C ALA A 105 -3.55 11.86 5.22
N GLU A 106 -4.30 12.31 4.20
CA GLU A 106 -5.22 13.44 4.34
C GLU A 106 -6.30 13.20 5.39
N LEU A 107 -6.93 12.02 5.40
CA LEU A 107 -8.00 11.67 6.32
C LEU A 107 -7.54 11.59 7.78
N LEU A 108 -6.26 11.26 8.01
CA LEU A 108 -5.67 11.07 9.33
C LEU A 108 -4.74 12.22 9.76
N ASP A 109 -4.66 13.30 8.98
CA ASP A 109 -3.67 14.38 9.14
C ASP A 109 -2.22 13.87 9.29
N GLY A 110 -1.87 12.90 8.45
CA GLY A 110 -0.56 12.25 8.40
C GLY A 110 0.35 12.74 7.27
N GLN A 111 1.47 12.05 7.09
CA GLN A 111 2.44 12.28 6.02
C GLN A 111 2.77 10.99 5.30
N VAL A 112 2.94 11.08 3.98
CA VAL A 112 3.41 9.96 3.15
C VAL A 112 4.93 9.99 3.09
N LEU A 113 5.57 8.87 3.41
CA LEU A 113 7.02 8.69 3.32
C LEU A 113 7.39 7.58 2.34
N ASP A 114 8.58 7.67 1.76
CA ASP A 114 9.18 6.59 0.97
C ASP A 114 9.81 5.49 1.86
N GLU A 115 10.43 4.49 1.24
CA GLU A 115 11.06 3.37 1.94
C GLU A 115 12.20 3.77 2.89
N GLU A 116 12.86 4.89 2.60
CA GLU A 116 13.93 5.48 3.41
C GLU A 116 13.39 6.39 4.52
N ARG A 117 12.06 6.51 4.63
CA ARG A 117 11.34 7.39 5.57
C ARG A 117 11.53 8.88 5.29
N ASN A 118 11.86 9.25 4.06
CA ASN A 118 11.84 10.64 3.63
C ASN A 118 10.44 11.05 3.18
N ALA A 119 10.08 12.32 3.35
CA ALA A 119 8.80 12.84 2.87
C ALA A 119 8.68 12.66 1.35
N LEU A 120 7.59 12.03 0.90
CA LEU A 120 7.40 11.68 -0.50
C LEU A 120 6.98 12.90 -1.34
N GLY A 121 7.97 13.59 -1.91
CA GLY A 121 7.78 14.71 -2.82
C GLY A 121 7.62 14.30 -4.30
N ARG A 122 7.35 15.30 -5.15
CA ARG A 122 7.17 15.11 -6.61
C ARG A 122 8.33 14.37 -7.29
N GLN A 123 9.57 14.65 -6.86
CA GLN A 123 10.76 14.02 -7.42
C GLN A 123 10.81 12.52 -7.07
N GLY A 124 10.53 12.16 -5.82
CA GLY A 124 10.47 10.75 -5.38
C GLY A 124 9.37 9.97 -6.10
N ILE A 125 8.18 10.60 -6.24
CA ILE A 125 7.06 10.02 -7.01
C ILE A 125 7.47 9.75 -8.46
N ALA A 126 8.08 10.73 -9.13
CA ALA A 126 8.53 10.57 -10.51
C ALA A 126 9.57 9.46 -10.64
N HIS A 127 10.52 9.39 -9.69
CA HIS A 127 11.56 8.37 -9.67
C HIS A 127 10.99 6.95 -9.54
N ILE A 128 10.11 6.71 -8.56
CA ILE A 128 9.47 5.39 -8.37
C ILE A 128 8.65 5.02 -9.61
N ARG A 129 7.87 5.97 -10.14
CA ARG A 129 7.05 5.74 -11.34
C ARG A 129 7.90 5.35 -12.55
N ASP A 130 9.06 5.99 -12.75
CA ASP A 130 9.96 5.66 -13.86
C ASP A 130 10.66 4.30 -13.68
N GLN A 131 10.98 3.92 -12.43
CA GLN A 131 11.48 2.58 -12.13
C GLN A 131 10.44 1.48 -12.44
N LEU A 132 9.17 1.71 -12.12
CA LEU A 132 8.10 0.74 -12.38
C LEU A 132 7.78 0.62 -13.86
N ARG A 133 7.82 1.74 -14.60
CA ARG A 133 7.80 1.72 -16.07
C ARG A 133 8.94 0.90 -16.66
N GLY A 134 10.14 0.98 -16.08
CA GLY A 134 11.28 0.15 -16.46
C GLY A 134 11.01 -1.33 -16.20
N TRP A 135 10.53 -1.64 -15.00
CA TRP A 135 10.15 -3.00 -14.63
C TRP A 135 9.12 -3.59 -15.59
N ASP A 136 8.05 -2.86 -15.91
CA ASP A 136 7.01 -3.34 -16.83
C ASP A 136 7.61 -3.66 -18.22
N ARG A 137 8.42 -2.77 -18.81
CA ARG A 137 9.07 -3.03 -20.11
C ARG A 137 9.97 -4.26 -20.10
N ASP A 138 10.71 -4.49 -19.02
CA ASP A 138 11.61 -5.64 -18.88
C ASP A 138 10.85 -6.97 -18.70
N HIS A 139 9.58 -6.91 -18.27
CA HIS A 139 8.73 -8.06 -17.98
C HIS A 139 7.63 -8.31 -19.03
N GLU A 140 7.22 -7.30 -19.80
CA GLU A 140 6.38 -7.41 -20.99
C GLU A 140 7.00 -8.36 -22.04
N GLY A 141 8.33 -8.39 -22.12
CA GLY A 141 9.06 -9.32 -22.99
C GLY A 141 9.01 -10.80 -22.59
N LYS A 142 8.48 -11.12 -21.39
CA LYS A 142 8.38 -12.50 -20.88
C LYS A 142 6.99 -13.13 -21.04
N GLU A 143 5.98 -12.36 -21.46
CA GLU A 143 4.61 -12.85 -21.72
C GLU A 143 4.36 -13.31 -23.17
N ILE A 144 5.40 -13.60 -23.96
CA ILE A 144 5.20 -14.49 -25.12
C ILE A 144 5.28 -15.95 -24.64
N ILE A 145 4.26 -16.37 -23.90
CA ILE A 145 3.98 -17.81 -23.76
C ILE A 145 3.16 -18.19 -25.00
N PHE A 146 3.86 -18.75 -25.98
CA PHE A 146 3.26 -19.61 -27.00
C PHE A 146 2.50 -20.76 -26.33
N GLY A 147 1.23 -20.94 -26.70
CA GLY A 147 0.44 -22.15 -26.43
C GLY A 147 -0.98 -21.79 -25.99
N ARG A 148 -2.01 -21.93 -26.82
CA ARG A 148 -2.35 -23.13 -27.58
C ARG A 148 -3.03 -22.83 -28.91
#